data_AF-A0A935I2H2-F1
#
_entry.id   AF-A0A935I2H2-F1
#
_cell.length_a   1.000
_cell.length_b   1.000
_cell.length_c   1.000
_cell.angle_alpha   90.00
_cell.angle_beta   90.00
_cell.angle_gamma   90.00
#
_symmetry.space_group_name_H-M   'P 1'
#
loop_
_entity.id
_entity.type
_entity.pdbx_description
1 polymer ?
#
loop_
_entity_poly.entity_id
_entity_poly.type
_entity_poly.pdbx_seq_one_letter_code
_entity_poly.pdbx_strand_id
1 'polypeptide(L)'
;MPEIQNIKFINFDDNPVNANFDQNGHYPVKLAEDYILDVTGYRKVSIFVSQGTGIGKWLSSCKMGMGKIRGATLSFSYNVPFCTPFSDIPTFEIKGPHLTLHLYGEPNSVAKVQMWLYLKS
;
A
#
# COMPACT_ATOMS: atom_id res chain seq x y z
N MET A 1 -33.60 -0.19 6.89
CA MET A 1 -32.41 0.67 6.72
C MET A 1 -31.31 -0.21 6.16
N PRO A 2 -30.79 -0.02 4.94
CA PRO A 2 -29.75 -0.91 4.43
C PRO A 2 -28.40 -0.56 5.06
N GLU A 3 -27.76 -1.58 5.61
CA GLU A 3 -26.44 -1.59 6.23
C GLU A 3 -25.37 -1.08 5.25
N ILE A 4 -24.60 -0.05 5.64
CA ILE A 4 -23.43 0.39 4.86
C ILE A 4 -22.28 -0.57 5.18
N GLN A 5 -22.26 -1.74 4.53
CA GLN A 5 -21.40 -2.88 4.88
C GLN A 5 -20.09 -3.01 4.08
N ASN A 6 -19.61 -1.98 3.37
CA ASN A 6 -18.43 -2.08 2.50
C ASN A 6 -17.28 -1.18 2.91
N ILE A 7 -16.87 -1.27 4.18
CA ILE A 7 -15.64 -0.67 4.69
C ILE A 7 -14.73 -1.79 5.18
N LYS A 8 -13.49 -1.85 4.65
CA LYS A 8 -12.47 -2.79 5.14
C LYS A 8 -11.20 -2.05 5.48
N PHE A 9 -10.78 -2.21 6.73
CA PHE A 9 -9.48 -1.78 7.21
C PHE A 9 -8.52 -2.95 7.13
N ILE A 10 -7.41 -2.75 6.44
CA ILE A 10 -6.31 -3.70 6.41
C ILE A 10 -5.18 -3.04 7.18
N ASN A 11 -5.01 -3.52 8.41
CA ASN A 11 -3.84 -3.19 9.19
C ASN A 11 -2.72 -4.13 8.77
N PHE A 12 -1.59 -3.58 8.32
CA PHE A 12 -0.43 -4.41 8.06
C PHE A 12 0.23 -4.83 9.38
N ASP A 13 0.27 -3.93 10.37
CA ASP A 13 0.62 -4.18 11.78
C ASP A 13 0.42 -2.88 12.61
N ASP A 14 -0.13 -2.98 13.83
CA ASP A 14 -0.19 -1.84 14.77
C ASP A 14 1.20 -1.49 15.33
N ASN A 15 2.17 -2.40 15.22
CA ASN A 15 3.56 -2.18 15.57
C ASN A 15 4.43 -2.01 14.31
N PRO A 16 5.47 -1.16 14.31
CA PRO A 16 6.32 -1.01 13.13
C PRO A 16 7.05 -2.31 12.77
N VAL A 17 6.85 -2.78 11.53
CA VAL A 17 7.50 -3.97 10.98
C VAL A 17 8.71 -3.61 10.13
N ASN A 18 9.68 -4.52 10.06
CA ASN A 18 10.86 -4.34 9.22
C ASN A 18 10.51 -4.58 7.74
N ALA A 19 10.57 -3.53 6.93
CA ALA A 19 10.61 -3.60 5.48
C ALA A 19 12.07 -3.74 5.03
N ASN A 20 12.44 -4.92 4.53
CA ASN A 20 13.79 -5.20 4.02
C ASN A 20 13.83 -4.93 2.51
N PHE A 21 14.48 -3.85 2.11
CA PHE A 21 14.57 -3.44 0.72
C PHE A 21 15.63 -4.25 -0.03
N ASP A 22 15.29 -4.67 -1.25
CA ASP A 22 16.24 -5.37 -2.12
C ASP A 22 17.33 -4.44 -2.68
N GLN A 23 18.19 -4.98 -3.54
CA GLN A 23 19.27 -4.24 -4.22
C GLN A 23 18.78 -3.09 -5.12
N ASN A 24 17.49 -3.03 -5.45
CA ASN A 24 16.87 -1.97 -6.23
C ASN A 24 16.06 -1.01 -5.34
N GLY A 25 16.05 -1.22 -4.02
CA GLY A 25 15.23 -0.43 -3.12
C GLY A 25 13.75 -0.81 -3.15
N HIS A 26 13.40 -2.04 -3.57
CA HIS A 26 12.01 -2.50 -3.62
C HIS A 26 11.65 -3.38 -2.42
N TYR A 27 10.43 -3.22 -1.93
CA TYR A 27 9.82 -4.10 -0.95
C TYR A 27 8.36 -4.42 -1.32
N PRO A 28 8.02 -5.67 -1.67
CA PRO A 28 6.64 -6.07 -1.92
C PRO A 28 5.86 -6.19 -0.61
N VAL A 29 4.70 -5.55 -0.54
CA VAL A 29 3.87 -5.57 0.66
C VAL A 29 2.87 -6.72 0.58
N LYS A 30 2.88 -7.57 1.61
CA LYS A 30 2.01 -8.75 1.67
C LYS A 30 0.58 -8.37 2.12
N LEU A 31 -0.22 -7.84 1.20
CA LEU A 31 -1.61 -7.44 1.50
C LEU A 31 -2.58 -8.63 1.68
N ALA A 32 -2.22 -9.79 1.17
CA ALA A 32 -2.94 -11.07 1.26
C ALA A 32 -1.91 -12.21 1.18
N GLU A 33 -2.34 -13.47 1.32
CA GLU A 33 -1.44 -14.64 1.27
C GLU A 33 -0.55 -14.65 0.02
N ASP A 34 -1.09 -14.24 -1.13
CA ASP A 34 -0.42 -14.19 -2.43
C ASP A 34 0.02 -12.77 -2.86
N TYR A 35 0.07 -11.81 -1.93
CA TYR A 35 0.40 -10.40 -2.17
C TYR A 35 -0.61 -9.63 -3.04
N ILE A 36 -1.72 -10.26 -3.45
CA ILE A 36 -2.74 -9.68 -4.31
C ILE A 36 -4.04 -9.54 -3.51
N LEU A 37 -4.46 -8.31 -3.28
CA LEU A 37 -5.70 -8.03 -2.58
C LEU A 37 -6.87 -7.95 -3.55
N ASP A 38 -7.91 -8.76 -3.34
CA ASP A 38 -9.20 -8.62 -4.02
C ASP A 38 -9.95 -7.40 -3.49
N VAL A 39 -10.32 -6.51 -4.40
CA VAL A 39 -11.02 -5.26 -4.15
C VAL A 39 -12.30 -5.10 -5.00
N THR A 40 -12.84 -6.20 -5.54
CA THR A 40 -14.00 -6.23 -6.45
C THR A 40 -15.26 -5.54 -5.89
N GLY A 41 -15.41 -5.48 -4.57
CA GLY A 41 -16.53 -4.82 -3.89
C GLY A 41 -16.34 -3.34 -3.52
N TYR A 42 -15.21 -2.73 -3.87
CA TYR A 42 -14.86 -1.38 -3.45
C TYR A 42 -14.65 -0.43 -4.63
N ARG A 43 -14.73 0.87 -4.36
CA ARG A 43 -14.57 1.94 -5.35
C ARG A 43 -13.40 2.87 -5.04
N LYS A 44 -12.99 2.95 -3.78
CA LYS A 44 -11.90 3.80 -3.31
C LYS A 44 -10.99 3.04 -2.37
N VAL A 45 -9.70 3.39 -2.42
CA VAL A 45 -8.69 2.95 -1.46
C VAL A 45 -7.93 4.18 -0.95
N SER A 46 -7.85 4.30 0.36
CA SER A 46 -6.99 5.28 1.02
C SER A 46 -5.79 4.55 1.63
N ILE A 47 -4.60 5.12 1.46
CA ILE A 47 -3.36 4.53 1.99
C ILE A 47 -2.73 5.50 2.94
N PHE A 48 -2.39 5.00 4.12
CA PHE A 48 -1.59 5.71 5.09
C PHE A 48 -0.35 4.88 5.42
N VAL A 49 0.82 5.50 5.33
CA VAL A 49 2.09 4.88 5.68
C VAL A 49 2.76 5.78 6.70
N SER A 50 3.02 5.23 7.89
CA SER A 50 3.82 5.87 8.91
C SER A 50 5.20 5.24 8.94
N GLN A 51 6.21 6.08 9.15
CA GLN A 51 7.57 5.63 9.40
C GLN A 51 7.80 5.67 10.92
N GLY A 52 8.20 4.54 11.49
CA GLY A 52 8.59 4.50 12.90
C GLY A 52 9.80 5.41 13.13
N THR A 53 9.80 6.17 14.22
CA THR A 53 10.91 7.03 14.62
C THR A 53 12.16 6.19 14.88
N GLY A 54 13.04 6.11 13.89
CA GLY A 54 14.27 5.33 13.93
C GLY A 54 15.11 5.57 12.70
N ILE A 55 15.99 6.58 12.79
CA ILE A 55 17.18 6.85 11.99
C ILE A 55 17.02 6.57 10.49
N GLY A 56 16.68 7.60 9.72
CA GLY A 56 16.97 7.74 8.29
C GLY A 56 15.73 7.76 7.38
N LYS A 57 15.77 8.63 6.37
CA LYS A 57 14.70 8.85 5.38
C LYS A 57 14.69 7.73 4.33
N TRP A 58 14.43 6.49 4.74
CA TRP A 58 14.63 5.35 3.84
C TRP A 58 13.45 5.11 2.90
N LEU A 59 12.21 5.49 3.23
CA LEU A 59 11.06 5.36 2.31
C LEU A 59 10.95 6.59 1.41
N SER A 60 10.89 6.38 0.09
CA SER A 60 10.76 7.46 -0.91
C SER A 60 9.36 7.52 -1.52
N SER A 61 8.77 6.37 -1.86
CA SER A 61 7.46 6.31 -2.50
C SER A 61 6.77 4.97 -2.38
N CYS A 62 5.47 4.95 -2.66
CA CYS A 62 4.64 3.77 -2.80
C CYS A 62 4.20 3.61 -4.26
N LYS A 63 4.22 2.39 -4.77
CA LYS A 63 3.53 2.06 -6.02
C LYS A 63 2.37 1.11 -5.76
N MET A 64 1.17 1.54 -6.11
CA MET A 64 -0.02 0.68 -6.19
C MET A 64 -0.22 0.23 -7.63
N GLY A 65 -0.26 -1.08 -7.85
CA GLY A 65 -0.81 -1.65 -9.07
C GLY A 65 -2.29 -1.96 -8.86
N MET A 66 -3.18 -1.43 -9.68
CA MET A 66 -4.62 -1.66 -9.65
C MET A 66 -5.13 -2.22 -10.97
N GLY A 67 -6.21 -3.01 -10.90
CA GLY A 67 -6.78 -3.66 -12.09
C GLY A 67 -5.87 -4.72 -12.68
N LYS A 68 -4.96 -5.26 -11.87
CA LYS A 68 -4.13 -6.41 -12.25
C LYS A 68 -5.06 -7.62 -12.41
N ILE A 69 -4.99 -8.34 -13.52
CA ILE A 69 -5.56 -9.70 -13.59
C ILE A 69 -4.52 -10.64 -12.97
N ARG A 70 -4.94 -11.61 -12.15
CA ARG A 70 -4.02 -12.56 -11.52
C ARG A 70 -3.18 -13.24 -12.61
N GLY A 71 -1.84 -13.16 -12.52
CA GLY A 71 -0.91 -13.66 -13.54
C GLY A 71 -0.55 -12.69 -14.68
N ALA A 72 -1.14 -11.50 -14.74
CA ALA A 72 -0.77 -10.47 -15.73
C ALA A 72 0.30 -9.50 -15.20
N THR A 73 1.16 -9.00 -16.09
CA THR A 73 2.15 -7.95 -15.81
C THR A 73 1.57 -6.54 -15.91
N LEU A 74 0.44 -6.37 -16.62
CA LEU A 74 -0.22 -5.09 -16.81
C LEU A 74 -1.12 -4.76 -15.61
N SER A 75 -0.88 -3.59 -15.04
CA SER A 75 -1.74 -2.98 -14.02
C SER A 75 -1.69 -1.46 -14.15
N PHE A 76 -2.80 -0.79 -13.87
CA PHE A 76 -2.79 0.66 -13.72
C PHE A 76 -1.97 1.02 -12.49
N SER A 77 -0.95 1.87 -12.64
CA SER A 77 -0.01 2.16 -11.56
C SER A 77 -0.22 3.56 -11.00
N TYR A 78 -0.48 3.66 -9.70
CA TYR A 78 -0.38 4.92 -8.96
C TYR A 78 0.97 4.97 -8.25
N ASN A 79 1.70 6.08 -8.39
CA ASN A 79 2.92 6.34 -7.64
C ASN A 79 2.63 7.46 -6.62
N VAL A 80 2.92 7.20 -5.35
CA VAL A 80 2.62 8.08 -4.23
C VAL A 80 3.93 8.42 -3.52
N PRO A 81 4.47 9.64 -3.68
CA PRO A 81 5.67 10.04 -2.94
C PRO A 81 5.34 10.18 -1.44
N PHE A 82 6.25 9.71 -0.58
CA PHE A 82 6.10 9.82 0.88
C PHE A 82 6.68 11.12 1.47
N CYS A 83 7.27 11.97 0.62
CA CYS A 83 7.96 13.20 1.03
C CYS A 83 7.04 14.36 1.46
N THR A 84 5.73 14.18 1.43
CA THR A 84 4.78 15.20 1.87
C THR A 84 4.22 14.83 3.23
N PRO A 85 4.26 15.73 4.25
CA PRO A 85 3.37 15.57 5.39
C PRO A 85 1.96 15.54 4.83
N PHE A 86 1.31 14.38 4.90
CA PHE A 86 -0.06 14.24 4.44
C PHE A 86 -0.93 15.08 5.37
N SER A 87 -1.30 16.29 4.94
CA SER A 87 -2.41 17.03 5.54
C SER A 87 -3.70 16.22 5.42
N ASP A 88 -3.78 15.37 4.38
CA ASP A 88 -4.91 14.53 4.03
C ASP A 88 -4.44 13.13 3.62
N ILE A 89 -5.19 12.09 4.00
CA ILE A 89 -4.90 10.72 3.60
C ILE A 89 -5.22 10.55 2.11
N PRO A 90 -4.23 10.23 1.25
CA PRO A 90 -4.44 10.12 -0.18
C PRO A 90 -5.42 8.98 -0.49
N THR A 91 -6.40 9.27 -1.35
CA THR A 91 -7.48 8.35 -1.73
C THR A 91 -7.53 8.21 -3.24
N PHE A 92 -7.59 6.97 -3.73
CA PHE A 92 -7.50 6.60 -5.13
C PHE A 92 -8.74 5.83 -5.57
N GLU A 93 -9.15 6.01 -6.81
CA GLU A 93 -10.22 5.22 -7.41
C GLU A 93 -9.72 3.83 -7.79
N ILE A 94 -10.53 2.81 -7.50
CA ILE A 94 -10.23 1.42 -7.84
C ILE A 94 -10.57 1.18 -9.31
N LYS A 95 -9.56 0.79 -10.10
CA LYS A 95 -9.68 0.58 -11.55
C LYS A 95 -9.75 -0.89 -11.97
N GLY A 96 -10.06 -1.80 -11.04
CA GLY A 96 -10.33 -3.21 -11.33
C GLY A 96 -10.25 -4.10 -10.08
N PRO A 97 -10.31 -5.43 -10.24
CA PRO A 97 -10.62 -6.34 -9.14
C PRO A 97 -9.46 -6.61 -8.19
N HIS A 98 -8.21 -6.34 -8.57
CA HIS A 98 -7.06 -6.65 -7.73
C HIS A 98 -6.12 -5.46 -7.52
N LEU A 99 -5.50 -5.45 -6.35
CA LEU A 99 -4.53 -4.46 -5.91
C LEU A 99 -3.23 -5.13 -5.42
N THR A 100 -2.09 -4.62 -5.87
CA THR A 100 -0.75 -4.97 -5.37
C THR A 100 -0.05 -3.71 -4.90
N LEU A 101 0.85 -3.84 -3.91
CA LEU A 101 1.53 -2.70 -3.33
C LEU A 101 3.02 -2.97 -3.16
N HIS A 102 3.82 -1.98 -3.53
CA HIS A 102 5.27 -1.99 -3.36
C HIS A 102 5.70 -0.69 -2.68
N LEU A 103 6.57 -0.82 -1.68
CA LEU A 103 7.31 0.31 -1.11
C LEU A 103 8.64 0.44 -1.84
N TYR A 104 9.07 1.69 -1.98
CA TYR A 104 10.35 2.06 -2.55
C TYR A 104 11.15 2.81 -1.50
N GLY A 105 12.42 2.45 -1.39
CA GLY A 105 13.32 3.05 -0.44
C GLY A 105 14.79 2.93 -0.83
N GLU A 106 15.68 3.16 0.12
CA GLU A 106 17.11 2.98 -0.14
C GLU A 106 17.44 1.50 -0.41
N PRO A 107 18.25 1.20 -1.43
CA PRO A 107 18.71 -0.15 -1.71
C PRO A 107 19.41 -0.83 -0.53
N ASN A 108 19.20 -2.14 -0.37
CA ASN A 108 19.86 -2.97 0.65
C ASN A 108 19.73 -2.45 2.09
N SER A 109 18.59 -1.82 2.41
CA SER A 109 18.33 -1.20 3.72
C SER A 109 17.15 -1.84 4.44
N VAL A 110 16.96 -1.47 5.70
CA VAL A 110 15.82 -1.89 6.52
C VAL A 110 15.13 -0.65 7.08
N ALA A 111 13.83 -0.53 6.86
CA ALA A 111 13.01 0.52 7.46
C ALA A 111 11.93 -0.07 8.38
N LYS A 112 11.60 0.64 9.45
CA LYS A 112 10.43 0.33 10.29
C LYS A 112 9.20 1.04 9.74
N VAL A 113 8.25 0.27 9.26
CA VAL A 113 7.06 0.78 8.57
C VAL A 113 5.80 0.32 9.28
N GLN A 114 4.84 1.23 9.43
CA GLN A 114 3.45 0.91 9.73
C GLN A 114 2.61 1.37 8.56
N MET A 115 1.59 0.59 8.21
CA MET A 115 0.77 0.91 7.06
C MET A 115 -0.66 0.44 7.25
N TRP A 116 -1.57 1.27 6.78
CA TRP A 116 -3.00 1.03 6.80
C TRP A 116 -3.59 1.28 5.42
N LEU A 117 -4.44 0.36 4.98
CA LEU A 117 -5.28 0.54 3.82
C LEU A 117 -6.74 0.59 4.25
N TYR A 118 -7.46 1.56 3.73
CA TYR A 118 -8.88 1.73 3.96
C TYR A 118 -9.64 1.62 2.64
N LEU A 119 -10.45 0.58 2.52
CA LEU A 119 -11.28 0.34 1.33
C LEU A 119 -12.70 0.82 1.58
N LYS A 120 -13.26 1.52 0.59
CA LYS A 120 -14.63 2.07 0.64
C LYS A 120 -15.36 1.86 -0.68
N SER A 121 -16.66 1.55 -0.61
CA SER A 121 -17.56 1.53 -1.77
C SER A 121 -18.21 2.89 -2.06
#